data_AF-A0A5J4T6I8-F1
#
_entry.id   AF-A0A5J4T6I8-F1
#
_cell.length_a   1.000
_cell.length_b   1.000
_cell.length_c   1.000
_cell.angle_alpha   90.00
_cell.angle_beta   90.00
_cell.angle_gamma   90.00
#
_symmetry.space_group_name_H-M   'P 1'
#
loop_
_entity.id
_entity.type
_entity.pdbx_description
1 polymer ?
#
loop_
_entity_poly.entity_id
_entity_poly.type
_entity_poly.pdbx_seq_one_letter_code
_entity_poly.pdbx_strand_id
1 'polypeptide(L)'
;KCICPTNTEDLIFIPKSVCGCVDKDLRDSCKTCPGGKDDDKDCISPTEPKLLQDFSRKQCDCLPTGDLREECIPVNCVVGEKKPTEGCICTAESHPDDCICPDKPSYLIGISKYQCKCIDMMDLRESCQECTGEEYDDSDCICPTTAEGLFNIDTQKCPCLEKGDLRGQCYTCTIDILLDGCICPLKAEQLQDIPKKTCVCLPIGDLRNECIPITCQDEFTKPTEGCFCNNDFHPENCFCPSDANELKSIDKKYCKCLPEGDLREECAPAKCESEYETPSEGCFCDSQFHPYGCTCPETAEELKDGIS
;
A
#
# COMPACT_ATOMS: atom_id res chain seq x y z
N LYS A 1 -25.52 -43.98 13.63
CA LYS A 1 -24.78 -43.78 12.37
C LYS A 1 -23.62 -44.76 12.40
N CYS A 2 -23.64 -45.81 11.58
CA CYS A 2 -22.51 -46.74 11.50
C CYS A 2 -21.40 -46.06 10.70
N ILE A 3 -20.15 -46.24 11.12
CA ILE A 3 -18.96 -45.76 10.42
C ILE A 3 -18.29 -46.99 9.82
N CYS A 4 -18.01 -46.97 8.52
CA CYS A 4 -17.32 -48.07 7.87
C CYS A 4 -15.85 -48.11 8.30
N PRO A 5 -15.27 -49.30 8.55
CA PRO A 5 -13.84 -49.43 8.77
C PRO A 5 -13.05 -48.92 7.56
N THR A 6 -11.90 -48.30 7.79
CA THR A 6 -10.98 -47.86 6.73
C THR A 6 -9.86 -48.88 6.46
N ASN A 7 -9.69 -49.86 7.34
CA ASN A 7 -8.76 -50.96 7.15
C ASN A 7 -9.39 -52.04 6.25
N THR A 8 -8.66 -52.48 5.24
CA THR A 8 -9.13 -53.42 4.20
C THR A 8 -9.39 -54.82 4.75
N GLU A 9 -8.68 -55.25 5.80
CA GLU A 9 -8.90 -56.55 6.46
C GLU A 9 -10.25 -56.62 7.18
N ASP A 10 -10.67 -55.51 7.79
CA ASP A 10 -11.95 -55.42 8.52
C ASP A 10 -13.17 -55.39 7.58
N LEU A 11 -12.95 -55.11 6.29
CA LEU A 11 -13.99 -55.04 5.26
C LEU A 11 -14.30 -56.39 4.63
N ILE A 12 -13.44 -57.42 4.77
CA ILE A 12 -13.58 -58.72 4.07
C ILE A 12 -14.96 -59.37 4.25
N PHE A 13 -15.57 -59.22 5.43
CA PHE A 13 -16.87 -59.81 5.76
C PHE A 13 -18.05 -58.82 5.70
N ILE A 14 -17.80 -57.57 5.32
CA ILE A 14 -18.84 -56.54 5.22
C ILE A 14 -19.26 -56.44 3.75
N PRO A 15 -20.55 -56.68 3.42
CA PRO A 15 -21.03 -56.53 2.05
C PRO A 15 -20.78 -55.10 1.54
N LYS A 16 -20.39 -54.97 0.27
CA LYS A 16 -20.16 -53.65 -0.35
C LYS A 16 -21.40 -52.74 -0.34
N SER A 17 -22.59 -53.34 -0.32
CA SER A 17 -23.87 -52.62 -0.17
C SER A 17 -24.04 -51.94 1.19
N VAL A 18 -23.22 -52.31 2.19
CA VAL A 18 -23.18 -51.71 3.52
C VAL A 18 -22.02 -50.72 3.64
N CYS A 19 -20.86 -51.08 3.08
CA CYS A 19 -19.65 -50.24 3.04
C CYS A 19 -19.00 -50.33 1.67
N GLY A 20 -18.99 -49.23 0.90
CA GLY A 20 -18.39 -49.17 -0.44
C GLY A 20 -16.91 -49.58 -0.48
N CYS A 21 -16.37 -49.74 -1.68
CA CYS A 21 -14.99 -50.17 -1.86
C CYS A 21 -14.00 -49.05 -1.46
N VAL A 22 -12.85 -49.44 -0.91
CA VAL A 22 -11.76 -48.53 -0.49
C VAL A 22 -10.45 -48.89 -1.20
N ASP A 23 -9.43 -48.03 -1.15
CA ASP A 23 -8.13 -48.35 -1.77
C ASP A 23 -7.57 -49.69 -1.23
N LYS A 24 -7.15 -50.57 -2.15
CA LYS A 24 -6.64 -51.94 -1.87
C LYS A 24 -7.65 -52.86 -1.15
N ASP A 25 -8.94 -52.66 -1.38
CA ASP A 25 -9.98 -53.54 -0.87
C ASP A 25 -9.71 -55.02 -1.23
N LEU A 26 -9.78 -55.89 -0.22
CA LEU A 26 -9.51 -57.32 -0.39
C LEU A 26 -10.75 -58.11 -0.86
N ARG A 27 -11.93 -57.48 -0.88
CA ARG A 27 -13.15 -58.12 -1.38
C ARG A 27 -13.06 -58.28 -2.90
N ASP A 28 -13.34 -59.49 -3.40
CA ASP A 28 -13.31 -59.79 -4.83
C ASP A 28 -14.20 -58.86 -5.67
N SER A 29 -15.32 -58.40 -5.11
CA SER A 29 -16.24 -57.44 -5.74
C SER A 29 -15.71 -56.01 -5.82
N CYS A 30 -14.62 -55.70 -5.11
CA CYS A 30 -14.00 -54.39 -5.05
C CYS A 30 -12.67 -54.32 -5.81
N LYS A 31 -12.37 -55.33 -6.64
CA LYS A 31 -11.21 -55.31 -7.53
C LYS A 31 -11.35 -54.20 -8.57
N THR A 32 -10.23 -53.82 -9.17
CA THR A 32 -10.18 -52.82 -10.23
C THR A 32 -11.12 -53.22 -11.36
N CYS A 33 -11.90 -52.26 -11.87
CA CYS A 33 -12.82 -52.53 -12.96
C CYS A 33 -12.05 -53.09 -14.18
N PRO A 34 -12.45 -54.22 -14.79
CA PRO A 34 -11.79 -54.77 -15.97
C PRO A 34 -12.24 -54.12 -17.30
N GLY A 35 -13.26 -53.25 -17.30
CA GLY A 35 -13.73 -52.51 -18.48
C GLY A 35 -14.97 -53.10 -19.14
N GLY A 36 -15.63 -54.06 -18.48
CA GLY A 36 -16.82 -54.71 -18.99
C GLY A 36 -18.08 -53.85 -18.84
N LYS A 37 -19.07 -54.07 -19.71
CA LYS A 37 -20.42 -53.51 -19.53
C LYS A 37 -21.15 -54.06 -18.30
N ASP A 38 -20.65 -55.17 -17.76
CA ASP A 38 -21.17 -55.88 -16.59
C ASP A 38 -20.35 -55.59 -15.32
N ASP A 39 -19.45 -54.60 -15.38
CA ASP A 39 -18.65 -54.19 -14.23
C ASP A 39 -19.52 -53.70 -13.09
N ASP A 40 -19.10 -54.02 -11.88
CA ASP A 40 -19.78 -53.61 -10.68
C ASP A 40 -19.74 -52.09 -10.54
N LYS A 41 -20.87 -51.44 -10.20
CA LYS A 41 -20.94 -49.98 -9.99
C LYS A 41 -19.99 -49.47 -8.90
N ASP A 42 -19.54 -50.35 -8.00
CA ASP A 42 -18.66 -50.01 -6.89
C ASP A 42 -17.19 -50.45 -7.13
N CYS A 43 -16.82 -50.96 -8.31
CA CYS A 43 -15.44 -51.35 -8.58
C CYS A 43 -14.48 -50.13 -8.54
N ILE A 44 -13.22 -50.37 -8.20
CA ILE A 44 -12.21 -49.30 -8.09
C ILE A 44 -11.75 -48.91 -9.50
N SER A 45 -11.84 -47.64 -9.87
CA SER A 45 -11.34 -47.14 -11.15
C SER A 45 -9.82 -47.33 -11.26
N PRO A 46 -9.28 -47.82 -12.39
CA PRO A 46 -7.85 -47.82 -12.62
C PRO A 46 -7.25 -46.42 -12.50
N THR A 47 -6.09 -46.28 -11.86
CA THR A 47 -5.38 -44.99 -11.73
C THR A 47 -4.35 -44.76 -12.83
N GLU A 48 -4.05 -45.79 -13.65
CA GLU A 48 -3.12 -45.68 -14.77
C GLU A 48 -3.88 -45.28 -16.06
N PRO A 49 -3.49 -44.19 -16.74
CA PRO A 49 -4.23 -43.70 -17.91
C PRO A 49 -4.41 -44.71 -19.05
N LYS A 50 -3.44 -45.62 -19.23
CA LYS A 50 -3.51 -46.65 -20.27
C LYS A 50 -4.63 -47.66 -20.03
N LEU A 51 -4.95 -47.92 -18.76
CA LEU A 51 -5.99 -48.88 -18.39
C LEU A 51 -7.39 -48.25 -18.49
N LEU A 52 -7.49 -46.93 -18.58
CA LEU A 52 -8.76 -46.22 -18.69
C LEU A 52 -9.28 -46.06 -20.12
N GLN A 53 -8.49 -46.36 -21.16
CA GLN A 53 -8.87 -46.06 -22.55
C GLN A 53 -10.21 -46.67 -23.00
N ASP A 54 -10.58 -47.84 -22.45
CA ASP A 54 -11.82 -48.53 -22.78
C ASP A 54 -13.01 -48.14 -21.88
N PHE A 55 -12.81 -47.21 -20.93
CA PHE A 55 -13.82 -46.78 -19.97
C PHE A 55 -14.42 -45.43 -20.34
N SER A 56 -15.74 -45.35 -20.42
CA SER A 56 -16.38 -44.04 -20.50
C SER A 56 -16.30 -43.28 -19.17
N ARG A 57 -16.41 -41.95 -19.23
CA ARG A 57 -16.58 -41.12 -18.02
C ARG A 57 -17.74 -41.55 -17.11
N LYS A 58 -18.78 -42.19 -17.66
CA LYS A 58 -19.90 -42.71 -16.85
C LYS A 58 -19.51 -43.88 -15.95
N GLN A 59 -18.40 -44.55 -16.27
CA GLN A 59 -17.89 -45.71 -15.54
C GLN A 59 -16.76 -45.32 -14.59
N CYS A 60 -15.90 -44.39 -14.97
CA CYS A 60 -14.78 -43.92 -14.15
C CYS A 60 -14.58 -42.42 -14.35
N ASP A 61 -14.44 -41.67 -13.26
CA ASP A 61 -14.10 -40.24 -13.30
C ASP A 61 -12.78 -40.00 -14.07
N CYS A 62 -12.63 -38.79 -14.60
CA CYS A 62 -11.42 -38.41 -15.32
C CYS A 62 -10.22 -38.31 -14.36
N LEU A 63 -9.04 -38.74 -14.81
CA LEU A 63 -7.83 -38.53 -14.03
C LEU A 63 -7.44 -37.04 -14.04
N PRO A 64 -6.94 -36.49 -12.91
CA PRO A 64 -6.52 -35.10 -12.86
C PRO A 64 -5.44 -34.73 -13.89
N THR A 65 -4.61 -35.69 -14.29
CA THR A 65 -3.56 -35.51 -15.29
C THR A 65 -3.34 -36.78 -16.12
N GLY A 66 -3.09 -36.61 -17.42
CA GLY A 66 -2.65 -37.69 -18.30
C GLY A 66 -3.74 -38.64 -18.78
N ASP A 67 -5.01 -38.37 -18.49
CA ASP A 67 -6.14 -39.12 -19.07
C ASP A 67 -6.13 -39.00 -20.59
N LEU A 68 -6.19 -40.13 -21.29
CA LEU A 68 -6.09 -40.19 -22.75
C LEU A 68 -7.47 -40.27 -23.43
N ARG A 69 -8.55 -40.33 -22.65
CA ARG A 69 -9.92 -40.40 -23.16
C ARG A 69 -10.37 -39.04 -23.66
N GLU A 70 -10.95 -38.98 -24.87
CA GLU A 70 -11.35 -37.72 -25.51
C GLU A 70 -12.31 -36.89 -24.64
N GLU A 71 -13.23 -37.54 -23.90
CA GLU A 71 -14.16 -36.84 -23.02
C GLU A 71 -13.55 -36.30 -21.71
N CYS A 72 -12.30 -36.68 -21.41
CA CYS A 72 -11.54 -36.27 -20.23
C CYS A 72 -10.40 -35.30 -20.57
N ILE A 73 -10.13 -35.05 -21.85
CA ILE A 73 -9.15 -34.05 -22.29
C ILE A 73 -9.82 -32.68 -22.18
N PRO A 74 -9.31 -31.76 -21.33
CA PRO A 74 -9.87 -30.42 -21.24
C PRO A 74 -9.82 -29.72 -22.60
N VAL A 75 -10.94 -29.16 -23.02
CA VAL A 75 -11.03 -28.34 -24.24
C VAL A 75 -10.67 -26.89 -23.93
N ASN A 76 -10.32 -26.10 -24.94
CA ASN A 76 -10.10 -24.67 -24.78
C ASN A 76 -11.38 -23.98 -24.30
N CYS A 77 -11.25 -23.02 -23.37
CA CYS A 77 -12.38 -22.19 -22.96
C CYS A 77 -12.86 -21.33 -24.16
N VAL A 78 -14.17 -21.16 -24.29
CA VAL A 78 -14.81 -20.34 -25.32
C VAL A 78 -15.64 -19.24 -24.65
N VAL A 79 -15.53 -18.01 -25.15
CA VAL A 79 -16.25 -16.85 -24.61
C VAL A 79 -17.76 -17.07 -24.71
N GLY A 80 -18.46 -16.95 -23.57
CA GLY A 80 -19.92 -17.03 -23.51
C GLY A 80 -20.51 -18.43 -23.45
N GLU A 81 -19.68 -19.48 -23.46
CA GLU A 81 -20.14 -20.85 -23.28
C GLU A 81 -20.09 -21.31 -21.83
N LYS A 82 -20.94 -22.28 -21.48
CA LYS A 82 -20.94 -22.87 -20.14
C LYS A 82 -19.66 -23.69 -19.97
N LYS A 83 -18.90 -23.39 -18.91
CA LYS A 83 -17.69 -24.14 -18.53
C LYS A 83 -17.95 -25.65 -18.55
N PRO A 84 -17.14 -26.45 -19.27
CA PRO A 84 -17.24 -27.90 -19.23
C PRO A 84 -17.02 -28.41 -17.80
N THR A 85 -17.65 -29.52 -17.45
CA THR A 85 -17.54 -30.08 -16.09
C THR A 85 -16.10 -30.49 -15.74
N GLU A 86 -15.27 -30.82 -16.72
CA GLU A 86 -13.84 -31.14 -16.55
C GLU A 86 -12.94 -29.90 -16.43
N GLY A 87 -13.53 -28.71 -16.45
CA GLY A 87 -12.81 -27.47 -16.70
C GLY A 87 -12.49 -27.29 -18.18
N CYS A 88 -11.80 -26.19 -18.47
CA CYS A 88 -11.33 -25.87 -19.80
C CYS A 88 -9.96 -25.22 -19.70
N ILE A 89 -9.16 -25.32 -20.76
CA ILE A 89 -7.83 -24.73 -20.84
C ILE A 89 -7.97 -23.23 -21.10
N CYS A 90 -7.32 -22.41 -20.27
CA CYS A 90 -7.30 -20.96 -20.46
C CYS A 90 -6.70 -20.61 -21.82
N THR A 91 -7.27 -19.62 -22.50
CA THR A 91 -6.73 -19.04 -23.73
C THR A 91 -6.62 -17.52 -23.59
N ALA A 92 -5.89 -16.87 -24.50
CA ALA A 92 -5.82 -15.41 -24.56
C ALA A 92 -7.19 -14.73 -24.76
N GLU A 93 -8.15 -15.43 -25.38
CA GLU A 93 -9.48 -14.91 -25.67
C GLU A 93 -10.50 -15.25 -24.57
N SER A 94 -10.30 -16.34 -23.83
CA SER A 94 -11.24 -16.82 -22.80
C SER A 94 -10.49 -17.51 -21.66
N HIS A 95 -10.58 -16.92 -20.48
CA HIS A 95 -9.90 -17.41 -19.27
C HIS A 95 -10.78 -17.16 -18.03
N PRO A 96 -11.93 -17.86 -17.90
CA PRO A 96 -12.79 -17.72 -16.73
C PRO A 96 -12.09 -18.19 -15.45
N ASP A 97 -12.62 -17.79 -14.29
CA ASP A 97 -12.12 -18.25 -12.99
C ASP A 97 -12.00 -19.79 -12.95
N ASP A 98 -10.92 -20.27 -12.35
CA ASP A 98 -10.54 -21.68 -12.25
C ASP A 98 -10.37 -22.42 -13.60
N CYS A 99 -10.05 -21.75 -14.71
CA CYS A 99 -9.60 -22.44 -15.92
C CYS A 99 -8.23 -23.10 -15.70
N ILE A 100 -7.92 -24.13 -16.48
CA ILE A 100 -6.67 -24.89 -16.39
C ILE A 100 -5.60 -24.14 -17.18
N CYS A 101 -4.51 -23.78 -16.53
CA CYS A 101 -3.42 -23.03 -17.17
C CYS A 101 -2.62 -23.90 -18.12
N PRO A 102 -2.31 -23.42 -19.35
CA PRO A 102 -1.41 -24.11 -20.25
C PRO A 102 0.02 -24.22 -19.69
N ASP A 103 0.68 -25.37 -19.90
CA ASP A 103 2.08 -25.56 -19.49
C ASP A 103 3.10 -25.04 -20.53
N LYS A 104 2.65 -24.76 -21.76
CA LYS A 104 3.52 -24.25 -22.83
C LYS A 104 3.56 -22.72 -22.79
N PRO A 105 4.75 -22.08 -22.73
CA PRO A 105 4.86 -20.63 -22.63
C PRO A 105 4.13 -19.83 -23.71
N SER A 106 4.16 -20.31 -24.95
CA SER A 106 3.50 -19.64 -26.08
C SER A 106 1.98 -19.53 -25.93
N TYR A 107 1.37 -20.40 -25.11
CA TYR A 107 -0.08 -20.39 -24.87
C TYR A 107 -0.48 -19.54 -23.66
N LEU A 108 0.49 -19.06 -22.88
CA LEU A 108 0.24 -18.14 -21.76
C LEU A 108 0.19 -16.68 -22.21
N ILE A 109 0.69 -16.35 -23.41
CA ILE A 109 0.63 -14.99 -23.96
C ILE A 109 -0.82 -14.51 -24.01
N GLY A 110 -1.10 -13.36 -23.38
CA GLY A 110 -2.45 -12.80 -23.28
C GLY A 110 -3.27 -13.28 -22.07
N ILE A 111 -2.72 -14.18 -21.24
CA ILE A 111 -3.35 -14.65 -20.00
C ILE A 111 -2.64 -14.00 -18.81
N SER A 112 -3.38 -13.27 -17.98
CA SER A 112 -2.82 -12.60 -16.80
C SER A 112 -2.17 -13.58 -15.81
N LYS A 113 -1.11 -13.15 -15.13
CA LYS A 113 -0.45 -13.94 -14.08
C LYS A 113 -1.34 -14.24 -12.86
N TYR A 114 -2.36 -13.41 -12.62
CA TYR A 114 -3.35 -13.64 -11.56
C TYR A 114 -4.27 -14.81 -11.88
N GLN A 115 -4.53 -15.04 -13.17
CA GLN A 115 -5.29 -16.20 -13.63
C GLN A 115 -4.40 -17.44 -13.72
N CYS A 116 -3.19 -17.28 -14.26
CA CYS A 116 -2.23 -18.36 -14.42
C CYS A 116 -0.86 -17.95 -13.90
N LYS A 117 -0.41 -18.59 -12.81
CA LYS A 117 0.91 -18.35 -12.21
C LYS A 117 2.02 -18.41 -13.27
N CYS A 118 3.07 -17.63 -13.05
CA CYS A 118 4.24 -17.65 -13.90
C CYS A 118 4.88 -19.04 -13.89
N ILE A 119 5.35 -19.49 -15.06
CA ILE A 119 6.11 -20.73 -15.19
C ILE A 119 7.62 -20.43 -15.16
N ASP A 120 8.41 -21.31 -14.55
CA ASP A 120 9.84 -21.06 -14.35
C ASP A 120 10.62 -20.95 -15.67
N MET A 121 11.57 -20.00 -15.71
CA MET A 121 12.63 -19.80 -16.72
C MET A 121 12.23 -19.62 -18.19
N MET A 122 10.95 -19.73 -18.57
CA MET A 122 10.52 -19.61 -19.97
C MET A 122 9.17 -18.93 -20.18
N ASP A 123 8.55 -18.35 -19.16
CA ASP A 123 7.34 -17.56 -19.37
C ASP A 123 7.63 -16.39 -20.32
N LEU A 124 6.77 -16.16 -21.32
CA LEU A 124 6.97 -15.10 -22.31
C LEU A 124 6.18 -13.83 -21.97
N ARG A 125 5.41 -13.83 -20.87
CA ARG A 125 4.68 -12.66 -20.41
C ARG A 125 5.64 -11.69 -19.72
N GLU A 126 5.49 -10.41 -20.02
CA GLU A 126 6.29 -9.32 -19.42
C GLU A 126 6.10 -9.25 -17.90
N SER A 127 4.85 -9.38 -17.41
CA SER A 127 4.50 -9.52 -15.98
C SER A 127 5.14 -10.71 -15.26
N CYS A 128 5.67 -11.69 -16.00
CA CYS A 128 6.37 -12.85 -15.45
C CYS A 128 7.90 -12.78 -15.63
N GLN A 129 8.42 -11.69 -16.19
CA GLN A 129 9.86 -11.42 -16.18
C GLN A 129 10.26 -10.78 -14.85
N GLU A 130 11.53 -10.91 -14.48
CA GLU A 130 12.07 -10.13 -13.38
C GLU A 130 12.12 -8.65 -13.75
N CYS A 131 11.73 -7.78 -12.83
CA CYS A 131 11.89 -6.34 -12.96
C CYS A 131 13.37 -5.99 -13.10
N THR A 132 13.69 -5.09 -14.02
CA THR A 132 15.05 -4.61 -14.30
C THR A 132 15.30 -3.17 -13.83
N GLY A 133 14.23 -2.42 -13.53
CA GLY A 133 14.26 -1.00 -13.19
C GLY A 133 14.00 -0.09 -14.39
N GLU A 134 13.75 -0.64 -15.57
CA GLU A 134 13.54 0.13 -16.79
C GLU A 134 12.12 0.73 -16.85
N GLU A 135 11.96 1.81 -17.61
CA GLU A 135 10.68 2.51 -17.78
C GLU A 135 9.60 1.56 -18.36
N TYR A 136 10.02 0.63 -19.21
CA TYR A 136 9.16 -0.32 -19.91
C TYR A 136 8.89 -1.63 -19.16
N ASP A 137 9.44 -1.81 -17.95
CA ASP A 137 9.08 -2.96 -17.12
C ASP A 137 7.58 -2.91 -16.83
N ASP A 138 6.93 -4.07 -16.97
CA ASP A 138 5.53 -4.23 -16.55
C ASP A 138 5.36 -3.74 -15.11
N SER A 139 4.27 -3.03 -14.84
CA SER A 139 3.90 -2.56 -13.50
C SER A 139 3.82 -3.69 -12.47
N ASP A 140 3.60 -4.93 -12.92
CA ASP A 140 3.57 -6.11 -12.08
C ASP A 140 4.62 -7.16 -12.47
N CYS A 141 5.79 -6.78 -12.98
CA CYS A 141 6.92 -7.72 -13.11
C CYS A 141 7.28 -8.40 -11.77
N ILE A 142 8.06 -9.49 -11.83
CA ILE A 142 8.51 -10.22 -10.65
C ILE A 142 9.66 -9.45 -9.99
N CYS A 143 9.47 -9.04 -8.73
CA CYS A 143 10.50 -8.33 -8.00
C CYS A 143 11.68 -9.25 -7.63
N PRO A 144 12.94 -8.84 -7.87
CA PRO A 144 14.10 -9.53 -7.36
C PRO A 144 14.04 -9.68 -5.83
N THR A 145 14.59 -10.78 -5.33
CA THR A 145 14.64 -11.08 -3.88
C THR A 145 15.97 -10.73 -3.23
N THR A 146 16.94 -10.25 -4.01
CA THR A 146 18.24 -9.76 -3.55
C THR A 146 18.29 -8.24 -3.60
N ALA A 147 19.09 -7.65 -2.71
CA ALA A 147 19.17 -6.21 -2.60
C ALA A 147 19.85 -5.57 -3.81
N GLU A 148 20.84 -6.26 -4.40
CA GLU A 148 21.52 -5.83 -5.62
C GLU A 148 20.57 -5.78 -6.82
N GLY A 149 19.65 -6.74 -6.92
CA GLY A 149 18.64 -6.77 -7.98
C GLY A 149 17.63 -5.63 -7.86
N LEU A 150 17.36 -5.15 -6.65
CA LEU A 150 16.40 -4.07 -6.39
C LEU A 150 16.97 -2.66 -6.50
N PHE A 151 18.29 -2.49 -6.55
CA PHE A 151 18.95 -1.17 -6.40
C PHE A 151 18.40 -0.06 -7.33
N ASN A 152 17.99 -0.41 -8.55
CA ASN A 152 17.46 0.54 -9.54
C ASN A 152 15.93 0.45 -9.73
N ILE A 153 15.22 -0.28 -8.87
CA ILE A 153 13.78 -0.51 -9.01
C ILE A 153 13.02 0.35 -8.00
N ASP A 154 12.09 1.17 -8.49
CA ASP A 154 11.27 2.04 -7.64
C ASP A 154 10.46 1.25 -6.60
N THR A 155 10.32 1.83 -5.39
CA THR A 155 9.62 1.19 -4.27
C THR A 155 8.12 1.02 -4.49
N GLN A 156 7.52 1.78 -5.42
CA GLN A 156 6.13 1.62 -5.85
C GLN A 156 5.94 0.39 -6.76
N LYS A 157 6.95 0.03 -7.56
CA LYS A 157 6.92 -1.20 -8.38
C LYS A 157 7.25 -2.42 -7.53
N CYS A 158 8.31 -2.34 -6.74
CA CYS A 158 8.76 -3.45 -5.91
C CYS A 158 8.87 -3.08 -4.43
N PRO A 159 8.19 -3.81 -3.53
CA PRO A 159 8.22 -3.51 -2.11
C PRO A 159 9.63 -3.64 -1.55
N CYS A 160 9.87 -2.98 -0.43
CA CYS A 160 11.13 -3.03 0.28
C CYS A 160 11.41 -4.43 0.85
N LEU A 161 12.67 -4.86 0.82
CA LEU A 161 13.09 -6.05 1.57
C LEU A 161 13.03 -5.75 3.07
N GLU A 162 12.65 -6.75 3.86
CA GLU A 162 12.64 -6.61 5.33
C GLU A 162 14.04 -6.32 5.91
N LYS A 163 15.09 -6.78 5.24
CA LYS A 163 16.49 -6.60 5.64
C LYS A 163 17.40 -6.46 4.44
N GLY A 164 18.35 -5.53 4.54
CA GLY A 164 19.46 -5.42 3.59
C GLY A 164 19.11 -4.80 2.24
N ASP A 165 17.89 -4.29 2.05
CA ASP A 165 17.57 -3.41 0.90
C ASP A 165 18.59 -2.28 0.81
N LEU A 166 19.02 -1.94 -0.40
CA LEU A 166 20.01 -0.89 -0.64
C LEU A 166 19.37 0.44 -1.02
N ARG A 167 18.06 0.47 -1.27
CA ARG A 167 17.31 1.69 -1.60
C ARG A 167 17.03 2.48 -0.32
N GLY A 168 17.45 3.74 -0.28
CA GLY A 168 17.26 4.57 0.92
C GLY A 168 15.79 4.74 1.29
N GLN A 169 14.90 4.87 0.31
CA GLN A 169 13.44 5.02 0.48
C GLN A 169 12.79 3.93 1.36
N CYS A 170 13.46 2.79 1.54
CA CYS A 170 13.01 1.69 2.39
C CYS A 170 13.30 1.88 3.88
N TYR A 171 14.05 2.91 4.27
CA TYR A 171 14.49 3.12 5.64
C TYR A 171 14.20 4.52 6.12
N THR A 172 13.97 4.63 7.42
CA THR A 172 14.07 5.93 8.10
C THR A 172 15.53 6.30 8.27
N CYS A 173 15.90 7.52 7.90
CA CYS A 173 17.27 8.01 8.08
C CYS A 173 17.66 7.95 9.57
N THR A 174 18.86 7.47 9.84
CA THR A 174 19.48 7.48 11.17
C THR A 174 20.97 7.81 11.02
N ILE A 175 21.68 8.04 12.12
CA ILE A 175 23.13 8.27 12.07
C ILE A 175 23.90 7.10 11.41
N ASP A 176 23.38 5.87 11.55
CA ASP A 176 23.96 4.66 10.97
C ASP A 176 23.45 4.36 9.55
N ILE A 177 22.35 4.99 9.13
CA ILE A 177 21.66 4.76 7.84
C ILE A 177 21.44 6.11 7.15
N LEU A 178 22.46 6.56 6.41
CA LEU A 178 22.46 7.79 5.62
C LEU A 178 22.41 7.48 4.12
N LEU A 179 21.53 6.56 3.72
CA LEU A 179 21.31 6.21 2.32
C LEU A 179 20.61 7.35 1.57
N ASP A 180 20.91 7.48 0.28
CA ASP A 180 20.26 8.50 -0.54
C ASP A 180 18.75 8.21 -0.68
N GLY A 181 17.92 9.23 -0.49
CA GLY A 181 16.47 9.11 -0.50
C GLY A 181 15.85 8.41 0.71
N CYS A 182 16.56 8.22 1.83
CA CYS A 182 15.94 7.72 3.06
C CYS A 182 14.84 8.64 3.59
N ILE A 183 13.88 8.05 4.31
CA ILE A 183 12.73 8.77 4.86
C ILE A 183 13.19 9.55 6.08
N CYS A 184 13.12 10.87 6.01
CA CYS A 184 13.54 11.72 7.11
C CYS A 184 12.57 11.64 8.30
N PRO A 185 13.08 11.49 9.54
CA PRO A 185 12.27 11.64 10.74
C PRO A 185 11.57 13.01 10.79
N LEU A 186 10.36 13.05 11.37
CA LEU A 186 9.59 14.28 11.56
C LEU A 186 9.82 14.95 12.91
N LYS A 187 10.53 14.28 13.83
CA LYS A 187 10.84 14.81 15.16
C LYS A 187 12.27 15.31 15.20
N ALA A 188 12.48 16.51 15.74
CA ALA A 188 13.76 17.17 15.73
C ALA A 188 14.85 16.38 16.48
N GLU A 189 14.47 15.68 17.55
CA GLU A 189 15.41 14.86 18.34
C GLU A 189 15.97 13.67 17.54
N GLN A 190 15.21 13.17 16.57
CA GLN A 190 15.62 12.06 15.71
C GLN A 190 16.48 12.52 14.52
N LEU A 191 16.48 13.81 14.22
CA LEU A 191 17.32 14.41 13.19
C LEU A 191 18.69 14.84 13.71
N GLN A 192 18.93 14.75 15.02
CA GLN A 192 20.23 15.09 15.59
C GLN A 192 21.34 14.28 14.89
N ASP A 193 22.40 14.97 14.47
CA ASP A 193 23.54 14.43 13.73
C ASP A 193 23.25 13.89 12.30
N ILE A 194 22.00 14.02 11.81
CA ILE A 194 21.67 13.73 10.40
C ILE A 194 21.91 15.00 9.56
N PRO A 195 22.86 14.99 8.61
CA PRO A 195 23.21 16.19 7.86
C PRO A 195 22.03 16.75 7.04
N LYS A 196 21.94 18.07 6.92
CA LYS A 196 20.94 18.73 6.05
C LYS A 196 20.91 18.21 4.60
N LYS A 197 22.06 17.81 4.06
CA LYS A 197 22.14 17.26 2.69
C LYS A 197 21.36 15.95 2.51
N THR A 198 21.16 15.20 3.59
CA THR A 198 20.39 13.94 3.61
C THR A 198 18.93 14.24 3.95
N CYS A 199 18.70 15.08 4.97
CA CYS A 199 17.37 15.48 5.39
C CYS A 199 17.21 16.98 5.47
N VAL A 200 16.27 17.53 4.70
CA VAL A 200 15.89 18.94 4.76
C VAL A 200 15.53 19.36 6.20
N CYS A 201 15.74 20.63 6.51
CA CYS A 201 15.42 21.18 7.82
C CYS A 201 13.92 21.10 8.11
N LEU A 202 13.56 20.79 9.35
CA LEU A 202 12.17 20.92 9.80
C LEU A 202 11.78 22.40 9.78
N PRO A 203 10.51 22.73 9.45
CA PRO A 203 10.05 24.11 9.37
C PRO A 203 10.10 24.83 10.72
N ILE A 204 9.98 24.09 11.84
CA ILE A 204 10.01 24.63 13.20
C ILE A 204 10.73 23.62 14.10
N GLY A 205 11.61 24.11 14.97
CA GLY A 205 12.18 23.34 16.07
C GLY A 205 13.30 22.36 15.68
N ASP A 206 13.87 22.46 14.48
CA ASP A 206 15.05 21.67 14.11
C ASP A 206 16.24 22.02 15.02
N LEU A 207 16.83 21.01 15.65
CA LEU A 207 17.92 21.19 16.62
C LEU A 207 19.31 21.21 15.97
N ARG A 208 19.40 20.95 14.66
CA ARG A 208 20.68 20.94 13.95
C ARG A 208 21.17 22.37 13.72
N ASN A 209 22.44 22.61 14.01
CA ASN A 209 23.04 23.95 13.89
C ASN A 209 22.90 24.54 12.48
N GLU A 210 23.01 23.70 11.44
CA GLU A 210 22.83 24.14 10.05
C GLU A 210 21.37 24.42 9.64
N CYS A 211 20.41 24.16 10.53
CA CYS A 211 18.98 24.38 10.33
C CYS A 211 18.40 25.47 11.23
N ILE A 212 19.19 26.02 12.15
CA ILE A 212 18.76 27.13 13.00
C ILE A 212 18.78 28.40 12.15
N PRO A 213 17.64 29.12 12.02
CA PRO A 213 17.61 30.38 11.30
C PRO A 213 18.61 31.37 11.89
N ILE A 214 19.31 32.10 11.04
CA ILE A 214 20.24 33.15 11.46
C ILE A 214 19.52 34.52 11.47
N THR A 215 20.12 35.55 12.06
CA THR A 215 19.60 36.91 11.94
C THR A 215 19.67 37.39 10.48
N CYS A 216 18.63 38.05 9.98
CA CYS A 216 18.61 38.57 8.61
C CYS A 216 19.75 39.59 8.41
N GLN A 217 20.50 39.48 7.31
CA GLN A 217 21.66 40.34 7.02
C GLN A 217 21.37 41.44 6.00
N ASP A 218 20.33 41.28 5.18
CA ASP A 218 19.82 42.30 4.26
C ASP A 218 18.33 42.05 3.94
N GLU A 219 17.69 43.00 3.23
CA GLU A 219 16.25 42.97 2.88
C GLU A 219 15.90 42.05 1.70
N PHE A 220 16.89 41.51 0.99
CA PHE A 220 16.70 40.83 -0.29
C PHE A 220 17.18 39.37 -0.28
N THR A 221 18.11 39.01 0.60
CA THR A 221 18.62 37.66 0.75
C THR A 221 18.06 37.00 2.00
N LYS A 222 17.20 36.01 1.75
CA LYS A 222 16.68 35.12 2.78
C LYS A 222 17.45 33.79 2.69
N PRO A 223 18.13 33.35 3.76
CA PRO A 223 18.68 31.99 3.82
C PRO A 223 17.58 30.96 3.55
N THR A 224 17.96 29.79 3.03
CA THR A 224 16.97 28.73 2.72
C THR A 224 16.19 28.28 3.96
N GLU A 225 16.84 28.34 5.12
CA GLU A 225 16.33 28.05 6.46
C GLU A 225 15.45 29.17 7.00
N GLY A 226 15.40 30.30 6.31
CA GLY A 226 14.85 31.55 6.80
C GLY A 226 15.81 32.31 7.70
N CYS A 227 15.36 33.47 8.17
CA CYS A 227 16.13 34.31 9.08
C CYS A 227 15.20 35.00 10.08
N PHE A 228 15.73 35.36 11.25
CA PHE A 228 15.04 36.16 12.24
C PHE A 228 15.05 37.63 11.85
N CYS A 229 13.87 38.23 11.77
CA CYS A 229 13.70 39.66 11.54
C CYS A 229 14.44 40.45 12.62
N ASN A 230 14.99 41.60 12.26
CA ASN A 230 15.57 42.54 13.21
C ASN A 230 15.22 43.98 12.81
N ASN A 231 15.70 44.95 13.59
CA ASN A 231 15.39 46.36 13.39
C ASN A 231 15.89 46.93 12.05
N ASP A 232 16.95 46.34 11.49
CA ASP A 232 17.57 46.82 10.26
C ASP A 232 17.07 46.03 9.03
N PHE A 233 16.71 44.75 9.20
CA PHE A 233 16.37 43.83 8.11
C PHE A 233 15.18 42.93 8.43
N HIS A 234 14.13 43.03 7.61
CA HIS A 234 12.87 42.29 7.77
C HIS A 234 12.26 41.90 6.42
N PRO A 235 12.92 41.01 5.63
CA PRO A 235 12.38 40.54 4.36
C PRO A 235 11.05 39.80 4.55
N GLU A 236 10.26 39.67 3.49
CA GLU A 236 8.99 38.94 3.56
C GLU A 236 9.15 37.52 4.12
N ASN A 237 8.26 37.16 5.05
CA ASN A 237 8.24 35.87 5.73
C ASN A 237 9.50 35.56 6.58
N CYS A 238 10.21 36.56 7.11
CA CYS A 238 11.20 36.33 8.18
C CYS A 238 10.51 35.88 9.48
N PHE A 239 11.26 35.23 10.36
CA PHE A 239 10.76 34.79 11.66
C PHE A 239 10.76 35.96 12.63
N CYS A 240 9.57 36.30 13.15
CA CYS A 240 9.39 37.44 14.02
C CYS A 240 9.88 37.16 15.44
N PRO A 241 10.60 38.11 16.07
CA PRO A 241 10.96 38.00 17.47
C PRO A 241 9.70 38.01 18.34
N SER A 242 9.76 37.32 19.49
CA SER A 242 8.69 37.31 20.48
C SER A 242 8.84 38.41 21.54
N ASP A 243 9.96 39.13 21.55
CA ASP A 243 10.19 40.26 22.45
C ASP A 243 9.60 41.54 21.86
N ALA A 244 8.77 42.23 22.64
CA ALA A 244 8.07 43.44 22.19
C ALA A 244 9.01 44.62 21.88
N ASN A 245 10.21 44.68 22.49
CA ASN A 245 11.19 45.72 22.18
C ASN A 245 11.86 45.48 20.83
N GLU A 246 12.11 44.22 20.47
CA GLU A 246 12.69 43.84 19.17
C GLU A 246 11.70 44.03 18.02
N LEU A 247 10.39 43.99 18.29
CA LEU A 247 9.36 44.26 17.30
C LEU A 247 9.14 45.75 17.02
N LYS A 248 9.61 46.66 17.87
CA LYS A 248 9.26 48.09 17.81
C LYS A 248 9.59 48.76 16.48
N SER A 249 10.61 48.29 15.78
CA SER A 249 11.03 48.80 14.47
C SER A 249 10.58 47.93 13.30
N ILE A 250 9.77 46.89 13.54
CA ILE A 250 9.33 45.94 12.52
C ILE A 250 7.84 46.15 12.26
N ASP A 251 7.51 46.59 11.05
CA ASP A 251 6.14 46.87 10.62
C ASP A 251 5.22 45.63 10.73
N LYS A 252 3.96 45.86 11.11
CA LYS A 252 2.97 44.79 11.26
C LYS A 252 2.72 43.96 9.99
N LYS A 253 3.03 44.50 8.81
CA LYS A 253 2.97 43.76 7.53
C LYS A 253 3.93 42.58 7.48
N TYR A 254 5.06 42.66 8.20
CA TYR A 254 6.05 41.58 8.28
C TYR A 254 5.81 40.71 9.50
N CYS A 255 5.51 41.33 10.64
CA CYS A 255 5.32 40.65 11.92
C CYS A 255 4.00 40.99 12.56
N LYS A 256 3.13 39.99 12.71
CA LYS A 256 1.83 40.14 13.40
C LYS A 256 2.00 40.73 14.80
N CYS A 257 0.96 41.40 15.28
CA CYS A 257 0.92 41.94 16.63
C CYS A 257 1.04 40.81 17.67
N LEU A 258 1.79 41.07 18.75
CA LEU A 258 1.78 40.18 19.92
C LEU A 258 0.40 40.25 20.58
N PRO A 259 -0.09 39.12 21.13
CA PRO A 259 -1.41 39.10 21.78
C PRO A 259 -1.48 39.99 23.03
N GLU A 260 -0.36 40.21 23.71
CA GLU A 260 -0.26 41.10 24.87
C GLU A 260 1.09 41.84 24.84
N GLY A 261 1.10 43.10 25.28
CA GLY A 261 2.32 43.87 25.52
C GLY A 261 3.08 44.32 24.26
N ASP A 262 2.48 44.28 23.07
CA ASP A 262 3.08 44.86 21.87
C ASP A 262 3.30 46.37 22.05
N LEU A 263 4.49 46.86 21.72
CA LEU A 263 4.88 48.27 21.90
C LEU A 263 4.64 49.11 20.65
N ARG A 264 4.20 48.50 19.54
CA ARG A 264 3.88 49.21 18.30
C ARG A 264 2.51 49.87 18.40
N GLU A 265 2.44 51.14 18.02
CA GLU A 265 1.21 51.93 18.11
C GLU A 265 0.10 51.36 17.20
N GLU A 266 0.48 50.84 16.02
CA GLU A 266 -0.42 50.19 15.08
C GLU A 266 -0.96 48.82 15.52
N CYS A 267 -0.46 48.30 16.64
CA CYS A 267 -0.91 47.08 17.31
C CYS A 267 -1.70 47.36 18.59
N ALA A 268 -1.94 48.64 18.93
CA ALA A 268 -2.83 48.98 20.02
C ALA A 268 -4.28 48.55 19.66
N PRO A 269 -5.02 47.92 20.57
CA PRO A 269 -6.38 47.48 20.28
C PRO A 269 -7.28 48.69 19.95
N ALA A 270 -8.00 48.62 18.84
CA ALA A 270 -8.97 49.62 18.43
C ALA A 270 -10.38 49.28 18.94
N LYS A 271 -11.38 50.13 18.68
CA LYS A 271 -12.79 49.75 18.89
C LYS A 271 -13.18 48.68 17.86
N CYS A 272 -14.00 47.70 18.25
CA CYS A 272 -14.50 46.69 17.31
C CYS A 272 -15.41 47.34 16.25
N GLU A 273 -15.25 46.98 14.98
CA GLU A 273 -16.07 47.53 13.87
C GLU A 273 -17.11 46.51 13.33
N SER A 274 -17.12 45.29 13.87
CA SER A 274 -17.97 44.17 13.41
C SER A 274 -18.31 43.24 14.58
N GLU A 275 -19.50 42.61 14.54
CA GLU A 275 -19.94 41.60 15.51
C GLU A 275 -19.29 40.22 15.29
N TYR A 276 -18.64 40.00 14.14
CA TYR A 276 -18.23 38.66 13.70
C TYR A 276 -16.71 38.44 13.71
N GLU A 277 -15.92 39.50 13.66
CA GLU A 277 -14.47 39.42 13.56
C GLU A 277 -13.78 40.29 14.60
N THR A 278 -12.78 39.70 15.27
CA THR A 278 -11.83 40.42 16.10
C THR A 278 -10.55 40.63 15.27
N PRO A 279 -10.06 41.87 15.11
CA PRO A 279 -8.80 42.14 14.45
C PRO A 279 -7.64 41.38 15.11
N SER A 280 -6.55 41.16 14.38
CA SER A 280 -5.37 40.45 14.89
C SER A 280 -4.70 41.12 16.10
N GLU A 281 -4.84 42.44 16.20
CA GLU A 281 -4.40 43.33 17.28
C GLU A 281 -5.37 43.33 18.47
N GLY A 282 -6.47 42.58 18.39
CA GLY A 282 -7.58 42.67 19.33
C GLY A 282 -8.45 43.91 19.10
N CYS A 283 -9.60 43.94 19.76
CA CYS A 283 -10.43 45.14 19.81
C CYS A 283 -11.18 45.24 21.15
N PHE A 284 -11.51 46.47 21.53
CA PHE A 284 -12.36 46.75 22.67
C PHE A 284 -13.83 46.59 22.30
N CYS A 285 -14.56 45.78 23.06
CA CYS A 285 -16.00 45.62 22.89
C CYS A 285 -16.69 46.97 23.14
N ASP A 286 -17.70 47.29 22.33
CA ASP A 286 -18.60 48.40 22.61
C ASP A 286 -20.06 47.94 22.63
N SER A 287 -21.00 48.90 22.74
CA SER A 287 -22.43 48.59 22.81
C SER A 287 -23.02 48.09 21.49
N GLN A 288 -22.31 48.25 20.36
CA GLN A 288 -22.74 47.86 19.02
C GLN A 288 -22.02 46.61 18.52
N PHE A 289 -20.76 46.39 18.91
CA PHE A 289 -19.90 45.31 18.41
C PHE A 289 -19.17 44.59 19.55
N HIS A 290 -19.49 43.29 19.69
CA HIS A 290 -18.92 42.40 20.71
C HIS A 290 -18.60 41.01 20.13
N PRO A 291 -17.65 40.91 19.19
CA PRO A 291 -17.20 39.64 18.65
C PRO A 291 -16.54 38.78 19.73
N TYR A 292 -16.53 37.46 19.54
CA TYR A 292 -15.88 36.55 20.48
C TYR A 292 -14.38 36.85 20.58
N GLY A 293 -13.88 37.13 21.78
CA GLY A 293 -12.48 37.46 22.04
C GLY A 293 -12.16 38.97 22.11
N CYS A 294 -13.16 39.85 22.00
CA CYS A 294 -12.96 41.27 22.30
C CYS A 294 -12.66 41.50 23.79
N THR A 295 -11.87 42.54 24.09
CA THR A 295 -11.55 42.94 25.45
C THR A 295 -12.64 43.86 25.98
N CYS A 296 -13.26 43.50 27.11
CA CYS A 296 -14.25 44.36 27.74
C CYS A 296 -13.54 45.57 28.37
N PRO A 297 -14.06 46.80 28.19
CA PRO A 297 -13.54 47.97 28.89
C PRO A 297 -13.65 47.77 30.41
N GLU A 298 -12.64 48.23 31.15
CA GLU A 298 -12.58 48.06 32.61
C GLU A 298 -13.48 49.07 33.34
N THR A 299 -13.87 50.15 32.66
CA THR A 299 -14.69 51.22 33.26
C THR A 299 -16.00 51.45 32.52
N ALA A 300 -17.03 51.80 33.28
CA ALA A 300 -18.35 52.14 32.73
C ALA A 300 -18.35 53.46 31.92
N GLU A 301 -17.27 54.24 31.96
CA GLU A 301 -17.13 55.48 31.19
C GLU A 301 -16.70 55.21 29.75
N GLU A 302 -15.92 54.16 29.51
CA GLU A 302 -15.49 53.71 28.18
C GLU A 302 -16.64 53.10 27.34
N LEU A 303 -17.73 52.68 28.00
CA LEU A 303 -18.96 52.18 27.35
C LEU A 303 -19.92 53.29 26.85
N LYS A 304 -19.69 54.57 27.20
CA LYS A 304 -20.71 55.62 27.01
C LYS A 304 -20.77 56.25 25.61
N ASP A 305 -19.80 56.01 24.74
CA ASP A 305 -19.76 56.64 23.42
C ASP A 305 -20.69 56.01 22.36
N GLY A 306 -21.47 54.97 22.72
CA GLY A 306 -22.33 54.24 21.78
C GLY A 306 -23.84 54.37 21.99
N ILE A 307 -24.30 55.12 23.00
CA ILE A 307 -25.73 55.29 23.30
C ILE A 307 -26.20 56.65 22.79
N SER A 308 -26.70 56.68 21.55
CA SER A 308 -27.65 57.69 21.09
C SER A 308 -28.91 57.02 20.55
#